data_AF-A0A7V7N2E6-F1
#
_entry.id   AF-A0A7V7N2E6-F1
#
_cell.length_a   1.000
_cell.length_b   1.000
_cell.length_c   1.000
_cell.angle_alpha   90.00
_cell.angle_beta   90.00
_cell.angle_gamma   90.00
#
_symmetry.space_group_name_H-M   'P 1'
#
loop_
_entity.id
_entity.type
_entity.pdbx_description
1 polymer ?
#
loop_
_entity_poly.entity_id
_entity_poly.type
_entity_poly.pdbx_seq_one_letter_code
_entity_poly.pdbx_strand_id
1 'polypeptide(L)' 'VTQSRQHPHIQQGLSPRAGLGLFRMAQSLAFMAGRDFITPDDVTQGFYPVCRHRLLTDDGRLADEYIEEILDSANLV' A
#
# COMPACT_ATOMS: atom_id res chain seq x y z
N VAL A 1 6.06 2.52 1.79
CA VAL A 1 7.01 1.62 2.52
C VAL A 1 7.56 2.29 3.77
N THR A 2 8.22 3.44 3.66
CA THR A 2 8.76 4.17 4.84
C THR A 2 7.68 4.48 5.87
N GLN A 3 6.55 5.04 5.44
CA GLN A 3 5.43 5.36 6.35
C GLN A 3 4.94 4.15 7.14
N SER A 4 4.69 3.00 6.48
CA SER A 4 4.31 1.77 7.18
C SER A 4 5.31 1.24 8.21
N ARG A 5 6.59 1.65 8.16
CA ARG A 5 7.61 1.24 9.13
C ARG A 5 7.78 2.23 10.29
N GLN A 6 7.32 3.47 10.08
CA GLN A 6 7.35 4.53 11.09
C GLN A 6 6.01 4.65 11.82
N HIS A 7 5.00 3.91 11.37
CA HIS A 7 3.67 3.92 11.95
C HIS A 7 3.67 3.32 13.37
N PRO A 8 3.14 4.03 14.40
CA PRO A 8 3.24 3.62 15.80
C PRO A 8 2.67 2.23 16.13
N HIS A 9 1.61 1.82 15.43
CA HIS A 9 0.88 0.56 15.66
C HIS A 9 1.25 -0.58 14.69
N ILE A 10 2.31 -0.40 13.89
CA ILE A 10 2.78 -1.42 12.94
C ILE A 10 4.08 -2.04 13.45
N GLN A 11 3.95 -3.24 14.01
CA GLN A 11 5.08 -4.07 14.44
C GLN A 11 5.99 -4.46 13.27
N GLN A 12 5.40 -4.84 12.13
CA GLN A 12 6.13 -5.22 10.93
C GLN A 12 5.58 -4.48 9.71
N GLY A 13 6.30 -3.45 9.28
CA GLY A 13 5.98 -2.66 8.11
C GLY A 13 6.35 -3.34 6.78
N LEU A 14 6.02 -2.66 5.68
CA LEU A 14 6.25 -3.18 4.35
C LEU A 14 7.75 -3.37 4.02
N SER A 15 8.06 -4.40 3.23
CA SER A 15 9.39 -4.62 2.67
C SER A 15 9.51 -4.06 1.25
N PRO A 16 10.72 -3.95 0.68
CA PRO A 16 10.89 -3.57 -0.73
C PRO A 16 10.12 -4.49 -1.70
N ARG A 17 9.87 -5.75 -1.33
CA ARG A 17 9.05 -6.69 -2.11
C ARG A 17 7.59 -6.23 -2.22
N ALA A 18 7.05 -5.59 -1.20
CA ALA A 18 5.71 -5.00 -1.26
C ALA A 18 5.68 -3.85 -2.27
N GLY A 19 6.71 -3.00 -2.29
CA GLY A 19 6.85 -1.93 -3.29
C GLY A 19 6.89 -2.46 -4.72
N LEU A 20 7.66 -3.53 -4.98
CA LEU A 20 7.70 -4.18 -6.29
C LEU A 20 6.35 -4.80 -6.68
N GLY A 21 5.67 -5.44 -5.73
CA GLY A 21 4.33 -5.99 -5.94
C GLY A 21 3.31 -4.89 -6.30
N LEU A 22 3.38 -3.77 -5.59
CA LEU A 22 2.50 -2.63 -5.79
C LEU A 22 2.74 -1.98 -7.15
N PHE A 23 4.00 -1.81 -7.55
CA PHE A 23 4.35 -1.29 -8.86
C PHE A 23 3.76 -2.16 -9.99
N ARG A 24 3.90 -3.49 -9.90
CA ARG A 24 3.32 -4.41 -10.90
C ARG A 24 1.80 -4.35 -10.91
N MET A 25 1.16 -4.28 -9.74
CA MET A 25 -0.29 -4.14 -9.63
C MET A 25 -0.78 -2.85 -10.30
N ALA A 26 -0.11 -1.73 -10.04
CA ALA A 26 -0.45 -0.44 -10.63
C ALA A 26 -0.27 -0.43 -12.16
N GLN A 27 0.78 -1.09 -12.69
CA GLN A 27 0.93 -1.30 -14.13
C GLN A 27 -0.23 -2.13 -14.72
N SER A 28 -0.64 -3.20 -14.03
CA SER A 28 -1.77 -4.02 -14.48
C SER A 28 -3.09 -3.24 -14.48
N LEU A 29 -3.34 -2.43 -13.45
CA LEU A 29 -4.52 -1.56 -13.37
C LEU A 29 -4.55 -0.52 -14.50
N ALA A 30 -3.43 0.18 -14.73
CA ALA A 30 -3.30 1.12 -15.83
C ALA A 30 -3.55 0.46 -17.20
N PHE A 31 -2.94 -0.72 -17.43
CA PHE A 31 -3.12 -1.47 -18.66
C PHE A 31 -4.56 -1.92 -18.88
N MET A 32 -5.24 -2.44 -17.85
CA MET A 32 -6.66 -2.81 -17.93
C MET A 32 -7.57 -1.61 -18.19
N ALA A 33 -7.15 -0.41 -17.76
CA ALA A 33 -7.84 0.84 -18.05
C ALA A 33 -7.49 1.46 -19.42
N GLY A 34 -6.70 0.77 -20.26
CA GLY A 34 -6.30 1.24 -21.59
C GLY A 34 -5.26 2.37 -21.57
N ARG A 35 -4.56 2.56 -20.45
CA ARG A 35 -3.50 3.57 -20.28
C ARG A 35 -2.12 2.92 -20.35
N ASP A 36 -1.15 3.67 -20.86
CA ASP A 36 0.27 3.29 -20.94
C ASP A 36 1.12 3.86 -19.80
N PHE A 37 0.51 4.65 -18.91
CA PHE A 37 1.15 5.21 -17.71
C PHE A 37 0.31 4.98 -16.44
N ILE A 38 1.02 4.87 -15.31
CA ILE A 38 0.46 4.73 -13.98
C ILE A 38 0.00 6.11 -13.47
N THR A 39 -1.15 6.15 -12.81
CA THR A 39 -1.67 7.31 -12.06
C THR A 39 -1.62 7.05 -10.55
N PRO A 40 -1.70 8.08 -9.69
CA PRO A 40 -1.81 7.88 -8.24
C PRO A 40 -2.98 6.96 -7.83
N ASP A 41 -4.11 7.03 -8.55
CA ASP A 41 -5.29 6.20 -8.33
C ASP A 41 -5.01 4.70 -8.53
N ASP A 42 -4.17 4.32 -9.49
CA ASP A 42 -3.75 2.92 -9.66
C ASP A 42 -2.91 2.43 -8.47
N VAL A 43 -2.13 3.33 -7.86
CA VAL A 43 -1.29 3.03 -6.70
C VAL A 43 -2.16 2.85 -5.45
N THR A 44 -3.15 3.72 -5.23
CA THR A 44 -4.06 3.61 -4.09
C THR A 44 -4.94 2.38 -4.19
N GLN A 45 -5.54 2.12 -5.36
CA GLN A 45 -6.34 0.91 -5.62
C GLN A 45 -5.52 -0.38 -5.46
N GLY A 46 -4.27 -0.38 -5.91
CA GLY A 46 -3.37 -1.51 -5.77
C GLY A 46 -2.85 -1.74 -4.34
N PHE A 47 -2.91 -0.73 -3.46
CA PHE A 47 -2.28 -0.77 -2.15
C PHE A 47 -2.92 -1.82 -1.25
N TYR A 48 -4.23 -1.77 -1.08
CA TYR A 48 -4.97 -2.69 -0.20
C TYR A 48 -4.71 -4.18 -0.54
N PRO A 49 -4.96 -4.67 -1.78
CA PRO A 49 -4.78 -6.08 -2.10
C PRO A 49 -3.32 -6.55 -2.00
N VAL A 50 -2.34 -5.66 -2.23
CA VAL A 50 -0.91 -6.02 -2.17
C VAL A 50 -0.35 -5.98 -0.75
N CYS A 51 -0.74 -4.99 0.05
CA CYS A 51 -0.05 -4.62 1.28
C CYS A 51 -0.72 -5.13 2.55
N ARG A 52 -2.05 -5.30 2.57
CA ARG A 52 -2.82 -5.66 3.77
C ARG A 52 -2.24 -6.86 4.53
N HIS A 53 -2.06 -7.97 3.82
CA HIS A 53 -1.58 -9.24 4.39
C HIS A 53 -0.09 -9.25 4.72
N ARG A 54 0.61 -8.13 4.51
CA ARG A 54 2.05 -7.96 4.74
C ARG A 54 2.36 -7.08 5.94
N LEU A 55 1.34 -6.45 6.52
CA LEU A 55 1.44 -5.61 7.71
C LEU A 55 1.12 -6.48 8.94
N LEU A 56 1.92 -6.33 10.00
CA LEU A 56 1.62 -6.90 11.31
C LEU A 56 1.44 -5.76 12.31
N THR A 57 0.33 -5.79 13.04
CA THR A 57 0.01 -4.85 14.12
C THR A 57 0.46 -5.42 15.47
N ASP A 58 0.77 -4.55 16.43
CA ASP A 58 1.14 -4.93 17.81
C ASP A 58 0.02 -4.72 18.84
N ASP A 59 -1.08 -4.07 18.43
CA ASP A 59 -2.18 -3.65 19.30
C ASP A 59 -3.45 -4.49 19.15
N GLY A 60 -3.42 -5.54 18.33
CA GLY A 60 -4.54 -6.45 18.07
C GLY A 60 -5.59 -5.92 17.09
N ARG A 61 -5.40 -4.73 16.51
CA ARG A 61 -6.27 -4.17 15.46
C ARG A 61 -5.93 -4.75 14.09
N LEU A 62 -6.87 -4.67 13.15
CA LEU A 62 -6.62 -5.15 11.79
C LEU A 62 -5.76 -4.13 11.04
N ALA A 63 -4.84 -4.63 10.21
CA ALA A 63 -4.03 -3.78 9.34
C ALA A 63 -4.89 -2.86 8.45
N ASP A 64 -6.09 -3.31 8.07
CA ASP A 64 -7.11 -2.54 7.35
C ASP A 64 -7.36 -1.16 7.96
N GLU A 65 -7.38 -1.07 9.29
CA GLU A 65 -7.66 0.16 10.02
C GLU A 65 -6.55 1.20 9.87
N TYR A 66 -5.34 0.77 9.52
CA TYR A 66 -4.16 1.64 9.35
C TYR A 66 -3.81 1.90 7.90
N ILE A 67 -4.48 1.27 6.93
CA ILE A 67 -4.16 1.43 5.52
C ILE A 67 -4.42 2.86 5.06
N GLU A 68 -5.54 3.46 5.45
CA GLU A 68 -5.86 4.84 5.09
C GLU A 68 -4.85 5.81 5.72
N GLU A 69 -4.52 5.66 7.01
CA GLU A 69 -3.52 6.48 7.69
C GLU A 69 -2.14 6.41 7.01
N ILE A 70 -1.74 5.21 6.54
CA ILE A 70 -0.47 5.01 5.81
C ILE A 70 -0.51 5.65 4.42
N LEU A 71 -1.67 5.68 3.76
CA LEU A 71 -1.84 6.30 2.44
C LEU A 71 -1.88 7.83 2.53
N ASP A 72 -2.60 8.38 3.51
CA ASP A 72 -2.69 9.81 3.81
C ASP A 72 -1.31 10.38 4.18
N SER A 73 -0.59 9.73 5.10
CA SER A 73 0.78 10.12 5.45
C SER A 73 1.80 10.00 4.30
N ALA A 74 1.44 9.30 3.21
CA ALA A 74 2.22 9.21 1.98
C ALA A 74 1.78 10.23 0.90
N ASN A 75 0.80 11.11 1.19
CA ASN A 75 0.15 12.04 0.26
C ASN A 75 -0.47 11.34 -0.97
N LEU A 76 -1.05 10.16 -0.76
CA LEU A 76 -1.68 9.39 -1.84
C LEU A 76 -3.21 9.47 -1.83
N VAL A 77 -3.80 9.91 -0.72
CA VAL A 77 -5.24 10.12 -0.53
C VAL A 77 -5.42 11.41 0.27
#